data_AF-A0A496T9Q8-F1
#
_entry.id   AF-A0A496T9Q8-F1
#
_cell.length_a   1.000
_cell.length_b   1.000
_cell.length_c   1.000
_cell.angle_alpha   90.00
_cell.angle_beta   90.00
_cell.angle_gamma   90.00
#
_symmetry.space_group_name_H-M   'P 1'
#
loop_
_entity.id
_entity.type
_entity.pdbx_description
1 polymer ?
#
loop_
_entity_poly.entity_id
_entity_poly.type
_entity_poly.pdbx_seq_one_letter_code
_entity_poly.pdbx_strand_id
1 'polypeptide(L)'
;MKTFIDSIRLAVTNENWYGALIIALILPDICGKIEFPDKSTNKRYPEWYDKYVSHKYEFGDCYQKANTIFMTGNDCYALRCALLHEGHLDLRTQKASEKLQRIHFVVPKSEKIRHKINFSNIEFQLEVDKFCLDICDGAEKWLSDVSGNQEIQDRIKKIFKIYL
;
A
#
# COMPACT_ATOMS: atom_id res chain seq x y z
N MET A 1 15.47 -1.06 4.36
CA MET A 1 14.22 -1.51 3.71
C MET A 1 13.74 -2.84 4.28
N LYS A 2 14.55 -3.91 4.23
CA LYS A 2 14.19 -5.22 4.78
C LYS A 2 13.64 -5.18 6.21
N THR A 3 14.23 -4.37 7.10
CA THR A 3 13.74 -4.15 8.47
C THR A 3 12.27 -3.68 8.54
N PHE A 4 11.82 -2.81 7.63
CA PHE A 4 10.43 -2.37 7.60
C PHE A 4 9.49 -3.50 7.16
N ILE A 5 9.88 -4.25 6.13
CA ILE A 5 9.13 -5.42 5.64
C ILE A 5 9.00 -6.47 6.74
N ASP A 6 10.11 -6.80 7.40
CA ASP A 6 10.13 -7.74 8.52
C ASP A 6 9.27 -7.25 9.69
N SER A 7 9.27 -5.94 9.97
CA SER A 7 8.42 -5.33 11.01
C SER A 7 6.93 -5.44 10.69
N ILE A 8 6.53 -5.23 9.42
CA ILE A 8 5.14 -5.41 8.98
C ILE A 8 4.72 -6.87 9.14
N ARG A 9 5.54 -7.81 8.65
CA ARG A 9 5.27 -9.25 8.76
C ARG A 9 5.15 -9.68 10.21
N LEU A 10 6.06 -9.22 11.09
CA LEU A 10 5.99 -9.50 12.51
C LEU A 10 4.74 -8.89 13.17
N ALA A 11 4.33 -7.68 12.77
CA ALA A 11 3.09 -7.07 13.25
C ALA A 11 1.87 -7.87 12.80
N VAL A 12 1.83 -8.35 11.56
CA VAL A 12 0.79 -9.24 11.05
C VAL A 12 0.74 -10.56 11.84
N THR A 13 1.89 -11.21 12.06
CA THR A 13 1.97 -12.46 12.85
C THR A 13 1.50 -12.30 14.28
N ASN A 14 1.77 -11.14 14.90
CA ASN A 14 1.32 -10.83 16.26
C ASN A 14 -0.07 -10.17 16.31
N GLU A 15 -0.80 -10.14 15.20
CA GLU A 15 -2.12 -9.52 15.10
C GLU A 15 -2.16 -8.04 15.52
N ASN A 16 -1.03 -7.35 15.44
CA ASN A 16 -0.94 -5.90 15.63
C ASN A 16 -1.36 -5.20 14.34
N TRP A 17 -2.67 -5.23 14.07
CA TRP A 17 -3.26 -4.76 12.82
C TRP A 17 -3.03 -3.28 12.54
N TYR A 18 -3.13 -2.44 13.57
CA TYR A 18 -2.87 -1.00 13.42
C TYR A 18 -1.40 -0.73 13.12
N GLY A 19 -0.49 -1.39 13.84
CA GLY A 19 0.95 -1.28 13.58
C GLY A 19 1.30 -1.76 12.17
N ALA A 20 0.78 -2.92 11.75
CA ALA A 20 0.98 -3.46 10.42
C ALA A 20 0.48 -2.47 9.34
N LEU A 21 -0.76 -1.99 9.46
CA LEU A 21 -1.39 -1.13 8.48
C LEU A 21 -0.70 0.23 8.35
N ILE A 22 -0.35 0.86 9.48
CA ILE A 22 0.34 2.16 9.48
C ILE A 22 1.72 2.03 8.81
N ILE A 23 2.50 1.01 9.17
CA ILE A 23 3.83 0.81 8.58
C ILE A 23 3.71 0.46 7.09
N ALA A 24 2.73 -0.39 6.72
CA ALA A 24 2.46 -0.71 5.32
C ALA A 24 2.13 0.53 4.50
N LEU A 25 1.24 1.42 4.97
CA LEU A 25 0.90 2.65 4.25
C LEU A 25 2.05 3.67 4.19
N ILE A 26 3.05 3.60 5.06
CA ILE A 26 4.23 4.47 5.00
C ILE A 26 5.25 3.94 3.98
N LEU A 27 5.31 2.62 3.76
CA LEU A 27 6.35 1.98 2.96
C LEU A 27 6.44 2.50 1.51
N PRO A 28 5.33 2.67 0.75
CA PRO A 28 5.37 3.27 -0.58
C PRO A 28 5.96 4.68 -0.61
N ASP A 29 5.73 5.49 0.45
CA ASP A 29 6.27 6.86 0.50
C ASP A 29 7.80 6.85 0.70
N ILE A 30 8.30 5.92 1.53
CA ILE A 30 9.74 5.72 1.75
C ILE A 30 10.39 5.24 0.44
N CYS A 31 9.86 4.20 -0.19
CA CYS A 31 10.38 3.67 -1.44
C CYS A 31 10.36 4.74 -2.55
N GLY A 32 9.23 5.45 -2.69
CA GLY A 32 9.07 6.53 -3.65
C GLY A 32 10.03 7.70 -3.41
N LYS A 33 10.31 8.10 -2.15
CA LYS A 33 11.31 9.14 -1.85
C LYS A 33 12.72 8.70 -2.25
N ILE A 34 13.04 7.44 -2.07
CA ILE A 34 14.36 6.89 -2.39
C ILE A 34 14.58 6.86 -3.91
N GLU A 35 13.59 6.36 -4.65
CA GLU A 35 13.65 6.25 -6.12
C GLU A 35 13.54 7.62 -6.78
N PHE A 36 12.62 8.48 -6.30
CA PHE A 36 12.30 9.79 -6.87
C PHE A 36 12.37 10.91 -5.82
N PRO A 37 13.57 11.33 -5.38
CA PRO A 37 13.72 12.29 -4.28
C PRO A 37 13.15 13.68 -4.59
N ASP A 38 13.16 14.09 -5.86
CA ASP A 38 12.75 15.42 -6.30
C ASP A 38 11.25 15.49 -6.63
N LYS A 39 10.56 14.34 -6.69
CA LYS A 39 9.10 14.29 -6.86
C LYS A 39 8.41 14.51 -5.51
N SER A 40 7.32 15.26 -5.55
CA SER A 40 6.43 15.43 -4.40
C SER A 40 5.77 14.10 -4.00
N THR A 41 5.42 13.96 -2.71
CA THR A 41 4.83 12.72 -2.16
C THR A 41 3.54 12.31 -2.89
N ASN A 42 2.68 13.27 -3.23
CA ASN A 42 1.44 13.06 -3.98
C ASN A 42 1.63 12.63 -5.45
N LYS A 43 2.87 12.57 -5.96
CA LYS A 43 3.18 12.04 -7.30
C LYS A 43 3.92 10.70 -7.20
N ARG A 44 4.99 10.67 -6.40
CA ARG A 44 5.85 9.47 -6.29
C ARG A 44 5.14 8.30 -5.61
N TYR A 45 4.23 8.56 -4.66
CA TYR A 45 3.52 7.51 -3.95
C TYR A 45 2.56 6.78 -4.88
N PRO A 46 1.66 7.48 -5.60
CA PRO A 46 0.82 6.84 -6.61
C PRO A 46 1.63 6.08 -7.65
N GLU A 47 2.68 6.70 -8.20
CA GLU A 47 3.53 6.09 -9.22
C GLU A 47 4.20 4.79 -8.73
N TRP A 48 4.67 4.77 -7.47
CA TRP A 48 5.22 3.57 -6.87
C TRP A 48 4.16 2.49 -6.67
N TYR A 49 3.00 2.85 -6.09
CA TYR A 49 1.93 1.90 -5.84
C TYR A 49 1.37 1.30 -7.13
N ASP A 50 1.17 2.13 -8.15
CA ASP A 50 0.67 1.71 -9.46
C ASP A 50 1.64 0.75 -10.14
N LYS A 51 2.95 0.95 -9.97
CA LYS A 51 3.97 0.07 -10.54
C LYS A 51 4.06 -1.29 -9.83
N TYR A 52 3.98 -1.33 -8.50
CA TYR A 52 4.33 -2.53 -7.73
C TYR A 52 3.16 -3.27 -7.08
N VAL A 53 1.99 -2.65 -6.96
CA VAL A 53 0.87 -3.19 -6.16
C VAL A 53 -0.46 -3.20 -6.92
N SER A 54 -0.77 -2.17 -7.72
CA SER A 54 -2.10 -1.97 -8.33
C SER A 54 -2.65 -3.17 -9.10
N HIS A 55 -1.80 -3.96 -9.77
CA HIS A 55 -2.17 -5.18 -10.50
C HIS A 55 -2.88 -6.22 -9.61
N LYS A 56 -2.62 -6.21 -8.30
CA LYS A 56 -3.32 -7.05 -7.32
C LYS A 56 -4.70 -6.52 -6.97
N TYR A 57 -5.03 -5.29 -7.33
CA TYR A 57 -6.27 -4.57 -7.03
C TYR A 57 -7.07 -4.29 -8.33
N GLU A 58 -7.07 -5.29 -9.20
CA GLU A 58 -7.86 -5.32 -10.43
C GLU A 58 -8.95 -6.39 -10.34
N PHE A 59 -10.12 -6.11 -10.91
CA PHE A 59 -11.11 -7.14 -11.25
C PHE A 59 -10.97 -7.48 -12.74
N GLY A 60 -10.79 -8.77 -13.03
CA GLY A 60 -10.98 -9.29 -14.37
C GLY A 60 -12.48 -9.39 -14.65
N ASP A 61 -12.95 -8.71 -15.68
CA ASP A 61 -14.26 -9.00 -16.24
C ASP A 61 -14.09 -10.14 -17.26
N CYS A 62 -14.83 -11.24 -17.09
CA CYS A 62 -14.83 -12.32 -18.07
C CYS A 62 -15.49 -11.91 -19.41
N TYR A 63 -16.11 -10.72 -19.46
CA TYR A 63 -16.77 -10.16 -20.64
C TYR A 63 -16.18 -8.84 -21.16
N GLN A 64 -15.38 -8.10 -20.36
CA GLN A 64 -14.70 -6.88 -20.82
C GLN A 64 -13.19 -7.08 -20.96
N LYS A 65 -12.66 -6.63 -22.10
CA LYS A 65 -11.23 -6.69 -22.47
C LYS A 65 -10.29 -5.87 -21.56
N ALA A 66 -10.83 -5.08 -20.62
CA ALA A 66 -10.05 -4.20 -19.75
C ALA A 66 -10.23 -4.60 -18.29
N ASN A 67 -9.12 -4.91 -17.62
CA ASN A 67 -9.10 -5.06 -16.17
C ASN A 67 -9.53 -3.75 -15.52
N THR A 68 -10.56 -3.79 -14.67
CA THR A 68 -10.99 -2.61 -13.92
C THR A 68 -10.16 -2.51 -12.64
N ILE A 69 -9.20 -1.58 -12.60
CA ILE A 69 -8.46 -1.22 -11.39
C ILE A 69 -9.44 -0.58 -10.40
N PHE A 70 -9.61 -1.17 -9.22
CA PHE A 70 -10.53 -0.63 -8.20
C PHE A 70 -9.82 0.16 -7.09
N MET A 71 -8.49 0.06 -6.99
CA MET A 71 -7.69 0.90 -6.09
C MET A 71 -6.44 1.39 -6.82
N THR A 72 -6.44 2.66 -7.21
CA THR A 72 -5.27 3.31 -7.83
C THR A 72 -4.27 3.73 -6.76
N GLY A 73 -3.07 4.11 -7.18
CA GLY A 73 -2.07 4.70 -6.31
C GLY A 73 -2.54 6.01 -5.69
N ASN A 74 -3.39 6.76 -6.39
CA ASN A 74 -4.03 7.98 -5.88
C ASN A 74 -5.04 7.64 -4.77
N ASP A 75 -5.87 6.60 -4.94
CA ASP A 75 -6.75 6.10 -3.88
C ASP A 75 -5.96 5.64 -2.64
N CYS A 76 -4.85 4.91 -2.85
CA CYS A 76 -3.98 4.45 -1.77
C CYS A 76 -3.27 5.61 -1.05
N TYR A 77 -2.86 6.64 -1.80
CA TYR A 77 -2.29 7.86 -1.23
C TYR A 77 -3.32 8.63 -0.40
N ALA A 78 -4.56 8.72 -0.88
CA ALA A 78 -5.68 9.30 -0.14
C ALA A 78 -5.96 8.52 1.16
N LEU A 79 -5.95 7.19 1.10
CA LEU A 79 -6.07 6.32 2.26
C LEU A 79 -4.99 6.59 3.31
N ARG A 80 -3.74 6.69 2.88
CA ARG A 80 -2.61 7.05 3.75
C ARG A 80 -2.82 8.41 4.41
N CYS A 81 -3.28 9.42 3.66
CA CYS A 81 -3.55 10.74 4.20
C CYS A 81 -4.69 10.72 5.23
N ALA A 82 -5.82 10.08 4.90
CA ALA A 82 -6.98 9.98 5.78
C ALA A 82 -6.63 9.26 7.09
N LEU A 83 -5.93 8.12 7.01
CA LEU A 83 -5.57 7.36 8.21
C LEU A 83 -4.51 8.08 9.07
N LEU A 84 -3.43 8.59 8.48
CA LEU A 84 -2.29 9.12 9.24
C LEU A 84 -2.47 10.55 9.72
N HIS A 85 -3.29 11.37 9.04
CA HIS A 85 -3.48 12.77 9.40
C HIS A 85 -4.86 13.05 10.02
N GLU A 86 -5.89 12.29 9.66
CA GLU A 86 -7.28 12.53 10.12
C GLU A 86 -7.77 11.45 11.09
N GLY A 87 -7.09 10.30 11.16
CA GLY A 87 -7.45 9.20 12.07
C GLY A 87 -8.72 8.46 11.68
N HIS A 88 -9.27 8.70 10.48
CA HIS A 88 -10.49 8.05 9.98
C HIS A 88 -10.35 7.66 8.49
N LEU A 89 -11.15 6.68 8.07
CA LEU A 89 -11.09 6.08 6.71
C LEU A 89 -12.11 6.66 5.72
N ASP A 90 -12.61 7.86 5.98
CA ASP A 90 -13.45 8.59 5.04
C ASP A 90 -12.59 9.27 3.96
N LEU A 91 -12.71 8.84 2.71
CA LEU A 91 -11.92 9.38 1.59
C LEU A 91 -12.64 10.53 0.87
N ARG A 92 -13.88 10.85 1.25
CA ARG A 92 -14.68 11.90 0.59
C ARG A 92 -14.08 13.29 0.74
N THR A 93 -13.30 13.51 1.81
CA THR A 93 -12.56 14.76 2.05
C THR A 93 -11.22 14.80 1.31
N GLN A 94 -10.74 13.66 0.83
CA GLN A 94 -9.44 13.53 0.19
C GLN A 94 -9.55 13.82 -1.31
N LYS A 95 -9.08 15.01 -1.72
CA LYS A 95 -9.05 15.43 -3.14
C LYS A 95 -8.25 14.50 -4.06
N ALA A 96 -7.40 13.66 -3.50
CA ALA A 96 -6.60 12.69 -4.25
C ALA A 96 -7.34 11.37 -4.51
N SER A 97 -8.50 11.12 -3.89
CA SER A 97 -9.27 9.90 -4.17
C SER A 97 -9.90 9.99 -5.56
N GLU A 98 -9.78 8.93 -6.35
CA GLU A 98 -10.30 8.88 -7.71
C GLU A 98 -11.51 7.96 -7.83
N LYS A 99 -11.50 6.83 -7.12
CA LYS A 99 -12.50 5.76 -7.27
C LYS A 99 -13.14 5.36 -5.96
N LEU A 100 -12.47 5.60 -4.82
CA LEU A 100 -12.90 5.07 -3.52
C LEU A 100 -13.50 6.15 -2.62
N GLN A 101 -14.67 5.89 -2.04
CA GLN A 101 -15.27 6.77 -1.03
C GLN A 101 -15.02 6.25 0.39
N ARG A 102 -14.95 4.93 0.57
CA ARG A 102 -14.70 4.31 1.87
C ARG A 102 -14.03 2.94 1.74
N ILE A 103 -13.07 2.66 2.62
CA ILE A 103 -12.41 1.36 2.75
C ILE A 103 -12.62 0.83 4.16
N HIS A 104 -13.05 -0.43 4.26
CA HIS A 104 -13.21 -1.16 5.51
C HIS A 104 -12.12 -2.23 5.63
N PHE A 105 -11.20 -2.05 6.57
CA PHE A 105 -10.27 -3.10 6.93
C PHE A 105 -10.93 -4.08 7.91
N VAL A 106 -10.84 -5.37 7.59
CA VAL A 106 -11.30 -6.44 8.49
C VAL A 106 -10.13 -7.31 8.91
N VAL A 107 -10.21 -7.79 10.14
CA VAL A 107 -9.33 -8.85 10.63
C VAL A 107 -9.62 -10.13 9.84
N PRO A 108 -8.59 -10.87 9.39
CA PRO A 108 -8.80 -12.18 8.77
C PRO A 108 -9.60 -13.09 9.72
N LYS A 109 -10.78 -13.54 9.29
CA LYS A 109 -11.55 -14.59 9.98
C LYS A 109 -11.51 -15.86 9.13
N SER A 110 -11.38 -17.01 9.79
CA SER A 110 -11.30 -18.37 9.22
C SER A 110 -11.94 -18.51 7.82
N GLU A 111 -11.13 -18.87 6.83
CA GLU A 111 -11.38 -19.41 5.46
C GLU A 111 -12.54 -18.88 4.58
N LYS A 112 -13.47 -18.07 5.09
CA LYS A 112 -14.75 -17.75 4.43
C LYS A 112 -14.91 -16.28 4.05
N ILE A 113 -13.97 -15.40 4.42
CA ILE A 113 -13.99 -14.00 3.98
C ILE A 113 -13.22 -13.88 2.66
N ARG A 114 -13.85 -13.27 1.65
CA ARG A 114 -13.16 -12.88 0.42
C ARG A 114 -12.31 -11.64 0.70
N HIS A 115 -11.02 -11.67 0.34
CA HIS A 115 -10.05 -10.56 0.44
C HIS A 115 -10.53 -9.25 -0.19
N LYS A 116 -11.53 -9.34 -1.08
CA LYS A 116 -12.12 -8.23 -1.81
C LYS A 116 -13.63 -8.43 -1.83
N ILE A 117 -14.34 -7.69 -0.98
CA ILE A 117 -15.80 -7.59 -1.07
C ILE A 117 -16.13 -6.18 -1.53
N ASN A 118 -16.73 -6.11 -2.71
CA ASN A 118 -17.39 -4.90 -3.20
C ASN A 118 -18.79 -4.89 -2.56
N PHE A 119 -19.05 -3.94 -1.66
CA PHE A 119 -20.39 -3.72 -1.11
C PHE A 119 -21.21 -2.82 -2.04
N SER A 120 -20.54 -1.88 -2.71
CA SER A 120 -21.03 -1.03 -3.80
C SER A 120 -19.84 -0.54 -4.63
N ASN A 121 -20.08 0.06 -5.80
CA ASN A 121 -19.03 0.58 -6.70
C ASN A 121 -18.00 1.53 -6.05
N ILE A 122 -18.24 2.00 -4.82
CA ILE A 122 -17.45 3.01 -4.10
C ILE A 122 -17.02 2.58 -2.68
N GLU A 123 -17.46 1.41 -2.18
CA GLU A 123 -17.17 0.91 -0.83
C GLU A 123 -16.61 -0.52 -0.87
N PHE A 124 -15.43 -0.71 -0.27
CA PHE A 124 -14.70 -1.98 -0.34
C PHE A 124 -14.26 -2.47 1.03
N GLN A 125 -14.28 -3.80 1.18
CA GLN A 125 -13.65 -4.50 2.29
C GLN A 125 -12.31 -5.11 1.86
N LEU A 126 -11.27 -4.89 2.66
CA LEU A 126 -9.97 -5.55 2.50
C LEU A 126 -9.60 -6.28 3.79
N GLU A 127 -9.01 -7.47 3.67
CA GLU A 127 -8.39 -8.12 4.81
C GLU A 127 -7.05 -7.43 5.11
N VAL A 128 -6.88 -6.99 6.36
CA VAL A 128 -5.76 -6.11 6.75
C VAL A 128 -4.41 -6.79 6.60
N ASP A 129 -4.33 -8.09 6.92
CA ASP A 129 -3.13 -8.90 6.78
C ASP A 129 -2.69 -8.98 5.32
N LYS A 130 -3.60 -9.38 4.43
CA LYS A 130 -3.32 -9.53 2.99
C LYS A 130 -2.96 -8.20 2.34
N PHE A 131 -3.63 -7.10 2.68
CA PHE A 131 -3.23 -5.77 2.21
C PHE A 131 -1.80 -5.42 2.64
N CYS A 132 -1.46 -5.63 3.92
CA CYS A 132 -0.12 -5.35 4.42
C CYS A 132 0.95 -6.22 3.74
N LEU A 133 0.64 -7.50 3.51
CA LEU A 133 1.54 -8.42 2.80
C LEU A 133 1.67 -8.06 1.32
N ASP A 134 0.60 -7.58 0.68
CA ASP A 134 0.65 -7.12 -0.71
C ASP A 134 1.61 -5.94 -0.90
N ILE A 135 1.63 -5.01 0.06
CA ILE A 135 2.60 -3.90 0.09
C ILE A 135 4.02 -4.43 0.31
N CYS A 136 4.21 -5.43 1.18
CA CYS A 136 5.51 -6.05 1.42
C CYS A 136 6.06 -6.68 0.13
N ASP A 137 5.25 -7.45 -0.59
CA ASP A 137 5.62 -8.07 -1.86
C ASP A 137 6.01 -7.01 -2.90
N GLY A 138 5.26 -5.90 -2.96
CA GLY A 138 5.58 -4.76 -3.82
C GLY A 138 6.95 -4.14 -3.48
N ALA A 139 7.27 -4.03 -2.19
CA ALA A 139 8.57 -3.52 -1.73
C ALA A 139 9.73 -4.49 -2.01
N GLU A 140 9.50 -5.80 -1.92
CA GLU A 140 10.50 -6.80 -2.31
C GLU A 140 10.75 -6.79 -3.81
N LYS A 141 9.68 -6.66 -4.62
CA LYS A 141 9.79 -6.51 -6.07
C LYS A 141 10.55 -5.24 -6.44
N TRP A 142 10.23 -4.11 -5.79
CA TRP A 142 10.97 -2.86 -5.96
C TRP A 142 12.46 -3.04 -5.67
N LEU A 143 12.82 -3.63 -4.54
CA LEU A 143 14.22 -3.90 -4.17
C LEU A 143 14.96 -4.71 -5.24
N SER A 144 14.30 -5.71 -5.83
CA SER A 144 14.85 -6.48 -6.94
C SER A 144 15.09 -5.62 -8.17
N ASP A 145 14.11 -4.80 -8.55
CA ASP A 145 14.15 -3.98 -9.76
C ASP A 145 15.21 -2.86 -9.68
N VAL A 146 15.46 -2.33 -8.48
CA VAL A 146 16.47 -1.27 -8.27
C VAL A 146 17.85 -1.80 -7.82
N SER A 147 18.05 -3.12 -7.77
CA SER A 147 19.28 -3.74 -7.26
C SER A 147 20.55 -3.28 -7.97
N GLY A 148 20.48 -3.03 -9.29
CA GLY A 148 21.59 -2.53 -10.10
C GLY A 148 21.82 -1.02 -10.07
N ASN A 149 20.96 -0.23 -9.42
CA ASN A 149 21.09 1.23 -9.37
C ASN A 149 21.88 1.67 -8.13
N GLN A 150 23.16 1.99 -8.31
CA GLN A 150 24.07 2.34 -7.23
C GLN A 150 23.61 3.55 -6.40
N GLU A 151 23.06 4.57 -7.04
CA GLU A 151 22.58 5.77 -6.34
C GLU A 151 21.40 5.45 -5.42
N ILE A 152 20.46 4.62 -5.89
CA ILE A 152 19.36 4.12 -5.07
C ILE A 152 19.88 3.26 -3.93
N GLN A 153 20.83 2.35 -4.18
CA GLN A 153 21.43 1.52 -3.12
C GLN A 153 22.10 2.37 -2.03
N ASP A 154 22.77 3.46 -2.40
CA ASP A 154 23.41 4.34 -1.43
C ASP A 154 22.39 5.14 -0.61
N ARG A 155 21.25 5.51 -1.20
CA ARG A 155 20.12 6.09 -0.45
C ARG A 155 19.47 5.06 0.48
N ILE A 156 19.32 3.80 0.06
CA ILE A 156 18.79 2.71 0.90
C ILE A 156 19.66 2.51 2.15
N LYS A 157 20.99 2.58 2.02
CA LYS A 157 21.93 2.43 3.15
C LYS A 157 21.77 3.54 4.21
N LYS A 158 21.29 4.72 3.81
CA LYS A 158 21.06 5.90 4.67
C LYS A 158 19.70 5.88 5.38
N ILE A 159 18.84 4.91 5.10
CA ILE A 159 17.58 4.73 5.83
C ILE A 159 17.87 4.62 7.33
N PHE A 160 17.01 5.23 8.14
CA PHE A 160 17.06 5.20 9.59
C PHE A 160 17.21 3.77 10.14
N LYS A 161 18.07 3.61 11.15
CA LYS A 161 18.32 2.35 11.85
C LYS A 161 18.19 2.59 13.35
N ILE A 162 17.59 1.63 14.04
CA ILE A 162 17.60 1.57 15.50
C ILE A 162 18.88 0.82 15.90
N TYR A 163 19.69 1.44 16.74
CA TYR A 163 20.90 0.83 17.30
C TYR A 163 20.57 0.28 18.69
N LEU A 164 21.09 -0.91 19.00
CA LEU A 164 21.02 -1.54 20.32
C LEU A 164 22.19 -1.06 21.20
#